data_AF-A0A956QUP5-F1
#
_entry.id   AF-A0A956QUP5-F1
#
_cell.length_a   1.000
_cell.length_b   1.000
_cell.length_c   1.000
_cell.angle_alpha   90.00
_cell.angle_beta   90.00
_cell.angle_gamma   90.00
#
_symmetry.space_group_name_H-M   'P 1'
#
loop_
_entity.id
_entity.type
_entity.pdbx_description
1 polymer ?
#
loop_
_entity_poly.entity_id
_entity_poly.type
_entity_poly.pdbx_seq_one_letter_code
_entity_poly.pdbx_strand_id
1 'polypeptide(L)'
;MESSESNKKPAARHPMIGHVIDSYQIMDLIGAGAMGAVFKANQISTGREVALKVLYSELANDSESVVRLKREARALAQLDHINIVKTFDFGTTAAGEPYLVIEYVYGVNLRDVLDNVILLPPAKAVPIFVQIADAARAAHRKGILHRDLKPENIMLT
;
A
#
# COMPACT_ATOMS: atom_id res chain seq x y z
N MET A 1 -8.47 45.41 -16.11
CA MET A 1 -7.86 44.59 -15.05
C MET A 1 -8.12 43.16 -15.40
N GLU A 2 -7.19 42.57 -16.15
CA GLU A 2 -7.29 41.23 -16.69
C GLU A 2 -7.11 40.18 -15.60
N SER A 3 -7.99 39.19 -15.69
CA SER A 3 -8.04 37.91 -15.01
C SER A 3 -6.73 37.13 -15.14
N SER A 4 -6.08 36.81 -14.01
CA SER A 4 -5.02 35.82 -13.92
C SER A 4 -5.60 34.46 -13.54
N GLU A 5 -5.91 33.66 -14.55
CA GLU A 5 -6.13 32.22 -14.40
C GLU A 5 -4.86 31.56 -13.85
N SER A 6 -5.00 30.95 -12.67
CA SER A 6 -3.97 30.14 -12.03
C SER A 6 -3.78 28.84 -12.81
N ASN A 7 -2.85 28.86 -13.76
CA ASN A 7 -2.40 27.70 -14.51
C ASN A 7 -1.57 26.78 -13.59
N LYS A 8 -2.24 25.89 -12.83
CA LYS A 8 -1.58 24.79 -12.12
C LYS A 8 -0.96 23.86 -13.17
N LYS A 9 0.37 23.94 -13.33
CA LYS A 9 1.15 22.93 -14.06
C LYS A 9 0.72 21.53 -13.59
N PRO A 10 0.38 20.59 -14.50
CA PRO A 10 0.10 19.23 -14.08
C PRO A 10 1.34 18.68 -13.36
N ALA A 11 1.14 18.09 -12.18
CA ALA A 11 2.21 17.41 -11.47
C ALA A 11 2.84 16.40 -12.43
N ALA A 12 4.17 16.42 -12.53
CA ALA A 12 4.89 15.49 -13.41
C ALA A 12 4.48 14.06 -13.05
N ARG A 13 3.95 13.31 -14.03
CA ARG A 13 3.59 11.90 -13.85
C ARG A 13 4.85 11.15 -13.44
N HIS A 14 4.73 10.28 -12.43
CA HIS A 14 5.84 9.44 -12.01
C HIS A 14 6.37 8.65 -13.22
N PRO A 15 7.70 8.60 -13.47
CA PRO A 15 8.26 8.06 -14.71
C PRO A 15 7.88 6.59 -14.97
N MET A 16 7.57 5.84 -13.91
CA MET A 16 7.15 4.43 -14.01
C MET A 16 5.71 4.24 -14.53
N ILE A 17 4.87 5.27 -14.55
CA ILE A 17 3.48 5.13 -15.05
C ILE A 17 3.51 4.74 -16.53
N GLY A 18 2.74 3.71 -16.88
CA GLY A 18 2.70 3.12 -18.23
C GLY A 18 3.79 2.09 -18.52
N HIS A 19 4.80 1.95 -17.65
CA HIS A 19 5.79 0.89 -17.76
C HIS A 19 5.25 -0.42 -17.19
N VAL A 20 5.91 -1.52 -17.56
CA VAL A 20 5.64 -2.85 -17.01
C VAL A 20 6.79 -3.23 -16.11
N ILE A 21 6.47 -3.62 -14.87
CA ILE A 21 7.39 -4.28 -13.96
C ILE A 21 7.04 -5.76 -13.97
N ASP A 22 7.90 -6.58 -14.58
CA ASP A 22 7.67 -8.01 -14.76
C ASP A 22 6.34 -8.30 -15.48
N SER A 23 5.30 -8.73 -14.76
CA SER A 23 3.96 -9.02 -15.30
C SER A 23 2.90 -7.98 -14.90
N TYR A 24 3.31 -6.85 -14.35
CA TYR A 24 2.43 -5.82 -13.76
C TYR A 24 2.57 -4.50 -14.50
N GLN A 25 1.51 -4.08 -15.19
CA GLN A 25 1.44 -2.77 -15.85
C GLN A 25 1.13 -1.68 -14.82
N ILE A 26 2.02 -0.70 -14.68
CA ILE A 26 1.86 0.40 -13.74
C ILE A 26 0.82 1.39 -14.25
N MET A 27 -0.24 1.59 -13.48
CA MET A 27 -1.37 2.45 -13.83
C MET A 27 -1.27 3.81 -13.15
N ASP A 28 -0.92 3.84 -11.87
CA ASP A 28 -0.82 5.08 -11.10
C ASP A 28 0.14 4.95 -9.90
N LEU A 29 0.62 6.07 -9.38
CA LEU A 29 1.34 6.15 -8.10
C LEU A 29 0.32 6.40 -6.98
N ILE A 30 0.21 5.48 -6.02
CA ILE A 30 -0.75 5.59 -4.92
C ILE A 30 -0.10 5.92 -3.57
N GLY A 31 1.23 5.83 -3.48
CA GLY A 31 1.96 6.28 -2.30
C GLY A 31 3.47 6.27 -2.53
N ALA A 32 4.19 7.12 -1.82
CA ALA A 32 5.65 7.12 -1.79
C ALA A 32 6.12 7.40 -0.36
N GLY A 33 7.16 6.71 0.07
CA GLY A 33 7.74 6.87 1.40
C GLY A 33 9.24 6.62 1.40
N ALA A 34 9.83 6.55 2.59
CA ALA A 34 11.28 6.40 2.75
C ALA A 34 11.84 5.11 2.12
N MET A 35 11.07 4.01 2.15
CA MET A 35 11.52 2.71 1.66
C MET A 35 11.30 2.50 0.16
N GLY A 36 10.39 3.26 -0.46
CA GLY A 36 9.97 2.97 -1.82
C GLY A 36 8.65 3.62 -2.20
N ALA A 37 8.14 3.18 -3.34
CA ALA A 37 6.88 3.63 -3.91
C ALA A 37 5.86 2.50 -3.98
N VAL A 38 4.59 2.83 -3.85
CA VAL A 38 3.46 1.93 -4.02
C VAL A 38 2.67 2.39 -5.22
N PHE A 39 2.48 1.49 -6.17
CA PHE A 39 1.77 1.74 -7.42
C PHE A 39 0.46 0.97 -7.44
N LYS A 40 -0.57 1.57 -8.04
CA LYS A 40 -1.68 0.80 -8.58
C LYS A 40 -1.20 0.17 -9.89
N ALA A 41 -1.31 -1.14 -10.01
CA ALA A 41 -0.90 -1.87 -11.20
C ALA A 41 -1.96 -2.87 -11.63
N ASN A 42 -1.93 -3.26 -12.90
CA ASN A 42 -2.75 -4.32 -13.45
C ASN A 42 -1.89 -5.56 -13.75
N GLN A 43 -2.24 -6.71 -13.19
CA GLN A 43 -1.59 -7.97 -13.52
C GLN A 43 -2.04 -8.42 -14.91
N ILE A 44 -1.13 -8.39 -15.89
CA ILE A 44 -1.45 -8.57 -17.31
C ILE A 44 -2.12 -9.92 -17.59
N SER A 45 -1.69 -10.98 -16.91
CA SER A 45 -2.19 -12.35 -17.12
C SER A 45 -3.66 -12.54 -16.69
N THR A 46 -4.14 -11.77 -15.72
CA THR A 46 -5.47 -11.97 -15.12
C THR A 46 -6.38 -10.75 -15.22
N GLY A 47 -5.85 -9.58 -15.53
CA GLY A 47 -6.57 -8.30 -15.46
C GLY A 47 -6.85 -7.84 -14.02
N ARG A 48 -6.21 -8.43 -13.02
CA ARG A 48 -6.40 -8.08 -11.60
C ARG A 48 -5.68 -6.78 -11.25
N GLU A 49 -6.40 -5.84 -10.66
CA GLU A 49 -5.78 -4.66 -10.03
C GLU A 49 -5.08 -5.04 -8.71
N VAL A 50 -3.85 -4.57 -8.54
CA VAL A 50 -2.98 -4.85 -7.39
C VAL A 50 -2.28 -3.58 -6.92
N ALA A 51 -1.89 -3.57 -5.64
CA ALA A 51 -0.96 -2.59 -5.11
C ALA A 51 0.45 -3.21 -5.14
N LEU A 52 1.35 -2.59 -5.90
CA LEU A 52 2.72 -3.01 -6.09
C LEU A 52 3.67 -2.08 -5.32
N LYS A 53 4.23 -2.56 -4.22
CA LYS A 53 5.24 -1.84 -3.43
C LYS A 53 6.62 -2.21 -3.94
N VAL A 54 7.37 -1.24 -4.45
CA VAL A 54 8.72 -1.41 -5.00
C VAL A 54 9.71 -0.64 -4.13
N LEU A 55 10.77 -1.31 -3.67
CA LEU A 55 11.87 -0.63 -2.96
C LEU A 55 12.68 0.22 -3.93
N TYR A 56 13.19 1.35 -3.47
CA TYR A 56 14.12 2.14 -4.27
C TYR A 56 15.44 1.39 -4.50
N SER A 57 16.04 1.61 -5.68
CA SER A 57 17.33 1.02 -6.08
C SER A 57 18.44 1.18 -5.03
N GLU A 58 18.50 2.33 -4.34
CA GLU A 58 19.49 2.59 -3.30
C GLU A 58 19.35 1.65 -2.09
N LEU A 59 18.13 1.21 -1.81
CA LEU A 59 17.80 0.30 -0.71
C LEU A 59 17.78 -1.17 -1.16
N ALA A 60 17.84 -1.45 -2.47
CA ALA A 60 17.90 -2.82 -2.98
C ALA A 60 19.21 -3.54 -2.58
N ASN A 61 20.29 -2.78 -2.36
CA ASN A 61 21.56 -3.31 -1.87
C ASN A 61 21.68 -3.28 -0.33
N ASP A 62 20.76 -2.60 0.36
CA ASP A 62 20.70 -2.65 1.81
C ASP A 62 20.03 -3.94 2.27
N SER A 63 20.86 -4.86 2.79
CA SER A 63 20.39 -6.16 3.27
C SER A 63 19.29 -6.05 4.33
N GLU A 64 19.26 -4.99 5.14
CA GLU A 64 18.23 -4.82 6.16
C GLU A 64 16.87 -4.48 5.53
N SER A 65 16.82 -3.52 4.62
CA SER A 65 15.60 -3.13 3.89
C SER A 65 15.00 -4.30 3.10
N VAL A 66 15.83 -5.06 2.39
CA VAL A 66 15.38 -6.26 1.65
C VAL A 66 14.86 -7.34 2.61
N VAL A 67 15.55 -7.60 3.72
CA VAL A 67 15.11 -8.55 4.74
C VAL A 67 13.78 -8.11 5.36
N ARG A 68 13.59 -6.80 5.59
CA ARG A 68 12.36 -6.25 6.14
C ARG A 68 11.18 -6.47 5.19
N LEU A 69 11.32 -6.17 3.89
CA LEU A 69 10.25 -6.39 2.93
C LEU A 69 9.93 -7.89 2.76
N LYS A 70 10.95 -8.76 2.72
CA LYS A 70 10.74 -10.22 2.70
C LYS A 70 10.00 -10.72 3.94
N ARG A 71 10.28 -10.16 5.12
CA ARG A 71 9.56 -10.49 6.36
C ARG A 71 8.11 -10.03 6.30
N GLU A 72 7.85 -8.83 5.77
CA GLU A 72 6.50 -8.29 5.55
C GLU A 72 5.68 -9.22 4.64
N ALA A 73 6.26 -9.60 3.48
CA ALA A 73 5.63 -10.52 2.55
C ALA A 73 5.30 -11.88 3.18
N ARG A 74 6.25 -12.48 3.92
CA ARG A 74 6.02 -13.77 4.60
C ARG A 74 5.01 -13.69 5.72
N ALA A 75 4.95 -12.57 6.44
CA ALA A 75 3.97 -12.37 7.50
C ALA A 75 2.55 -12.28 6.89
N LEU A 76 2.36 -11.44 5.88
CA LEU A 76 1.07 -11.27 5.22
C LEU A 76 0.61 -12.54 4.48
N ALA A 77 1.52 -13.28 3.82
CA ALA A 77 1.19 -14.54 3.16
C ALA A 77 0.68 -15.63 4.12
N GLN A 78 0.99 -15.52 5.41
CA GLN A 78 0.46 -16.42 6.43
C GLN A 78 -0.92 -15.99 6.93
N LEU A 79 -1.44 -14.82 6.55
CA LEU A 79 -2.70 -14.29 7.05
C LEU A 79 -3.79 -14.46 6.01
N ASP A 80 -4.94 -14.96 6.44
CA ASP A 80 -6.15 -15.04 5.64
C ASP A 80 -7.32 -14.58 6.52
N HIS A 81 -7.75 -13.35 6.30
CA HIS A 81 -8.76 -12.68 7.09
C HIS A 81 -9.40 -11.56 6.28
N ILE A 82 -10.72 -11.37 6.38
CA ILE A 82 -11.46 -10.37 5.59
C ILE A 82 -10.99 -8.92 5.83
N ASN A 83 -10.49 -8.63 7.03
CA ASN A 83 -9.98 -7.30 7.40
C ASN A 83 -8.44 -7.17 7.28
N ILE A 84 -7.78 -8.07 6.54
CA ILE A 84 -6.33 -8.03 6.27
C ILE A 84 -6.12 -8.18 4.77
N VAL A 85 -5.36 -7.26 4.18
CA VAL A 85 -5.01 -7.31 2.76
C VAL A 85 -4.28 -8.60 2.41
N LYS A 86 -4.62 -9.18 1.27
CA LYS A 86 -3.95 -10.39 0.78
C LYS A 86 -2.62 -10.07 0.13
N THR A 87 -1.61 -10.90 0.37
CA THR A 87 -0.40 -10.93 -0.46
C THR A 87 -0.60 -11.89 -1.62
N PHE A 88 -0.27 -11.43 -2.83
CA PHE A 88 -0.34 -12.24 -4.02
C PHE A 88 1.03 -12.77 -4.44
N ASP A 89 2.08 -11.95 -4.32
CA ASP A 89 3.39 -12.31 -4.83
C ASP A 89 4.51 -11.47 -4.20
N PHE A 90 5.74 -11.96 -4.30
CA PHE A 90 6.96 -11.24 -3.93
C PHE A 90 8.06 -11.59 -4.91
N GLY A 91 8.71 -10.58 -5.47
CA GLY A 91 9.73 -10.78 -6.49
C GLY A 91 10.81 -9.71 -6.49
N THR A 92 11.58 -9.71 -7.57
CA THR A 92 12.64 -8.74 -7.82
C THR A 92 12.53 -8.29 -9.27
N THR A 93 12.62 -6.99 -9.53
CA THR A 93 12.63 -6.44 -10.90
C THR A 93 13.88 -6.91 -11.66
N ALA A 94 13.88 -6.76 -12.99
CA ALA A 94 15.07 -7.02 -13.80
C ALA A 94 16.28 -6.16 -13.38
N ALA A 95 16.03 -4.99 -12.77
CA ALA A 95 17.06 -4.10 -12.24
C ALA A 95 17.53 -4.48 -10.82
N GLY A 96 16.95 -5.51 -10.20
CA GLY A 96 17.35 -5.99 -8.87
C GLY A 96 16.54 -5.41 -7.70
N GLU A 97 15.50 -4.60 -7.97
CA GLU A 97 14.70 -3.98 -6.92
C GLU A 97 13.66 -4.95 -6.38
N PRO A 98 13.61 -5.25 -5.08
CA PRO A 98 12.57 -6.11 -4.54
C PRO A 98 11.20 -5.44 -4.58
N TYR A 99 10.18 -6.22 -4.89
CA TYR A 99 8.80 -5.77 -4.90
C TYR A 99 7.86 -6.74 -4.15
N LEU A 100 6.78 -6.20 -3.62
CA LEU A 100 5.70 -6.92 -2.96
C LEU A 100 4.37 -6.59 -3.65
N VAL A 101 3.63 -7.62 -4.03
CA VAL A 101 2.31 -7.53 -4.67
C VAL A 101 1.25 -7.87 -3.64
N ILE A 102 0.40 -6.90 -3.33
CA ILE A 102 -0.72 -7.06 -2.41
C ILE A 102 -2.03 -6.63 -3.07
N GLU A 103 -3.12 -7.00 -2.42
CA GLU A 103 -4.46 -6.54 -2.76
C GLU A 103 -4.53 -5.02 -2.86
N TYR A 104 -5.09 -4.53 -3.97
CA TYR A 104 -5.49 -3.14 -4.08
C TYR A 104 -6.86 -2.96 -3.44
N VAL A 105 -6.91 -2.18 -2.36
CA VAL A 105 -8.16 -1.87 -1.65
C VAL A 105 -8.71 -0.56 -2.20
N TYR A 106 -9.89 -0.61 -2.80
CA TYR A 106 -10.64 0.60 -3.15
C TYR A 106 -11.21 1.23 -1.90
N GLY A 107 -10.84 2.48 -1.65
CA GLY A 107 -11.26 3.18 -0.45
C GLY A 107 -10.39 4.38 -0.15
N VAL A 108 -10.58 4.92 1.05
CA VAL A 108 -9.77 6.01 1.61
C VAL A 108 -9.04 5.51 2.85
N ASN A 109 -7.82 5.97 3.09
CA ASN A 109 -7.14 5.62 4.33
C ASN A 109 -7.81 6.37 5.52
N LEU A 110 -7.75 5.79 6.71
CA LEU A 110 -8.39 6.36 7.89
C LEU A 110 -7.76 7.70 8.30
N ARG A 111 -6.48 7.93 8.02
CA ARG A 111 -5.82 9.23 8.28
C ARG A 111 -6.54 10.35 7.55
N ASP A 112 -6.79 10.21 6.25
CA ASP A 112 -7.45 11.22 5.42
C ASP A 112 -8.85 11.53 5.96
N VAL A 113 -9.58 10.52 6.43
CA VAL A 113 -10.90 10.73 7.06
C VAL A 113 -10.77 11.51 8.35
N LEU A 114 -9.80 11.17 9.20
CA LEU A 114 -9.57 11.85 10.47
C LEU A 114 -9.10 13.29 10.28
N ASP A 115 -8.35 13.60 9.23
CA ASP A 115 -7.87 14.95 8.95
C ASP A 115 -9.00 15.89 8.49
N ASN A 116 -10.11 15.34 8.00
CA ASN A 116 -11.29 16.10 7.55
C ASN A 116 -12.39 16.23 8.62
N VAL A 117 -12.18 15.70 9.83
CA VAL A 117 -13.15 15.80 10.92
C VAL A 117 -12.49 16.27 12.22
N ILE A 118 -13.23 17.03 13.02
CA ILE A 118 -12.77 17.41 14.37
C ILE A 118 -12.81 16.20 15.31
N LEU A 119 -13.81 15.34 15.14
CA LEU A 119 -14.01 14.13 15.95
C LEU A 119 -14.77 13.08 15.13
N LEU A 120 -14.33 11.82 15.24
CA LEU A 120 -15.09 10.68 14.72
C LEU A 120 -16.09 10.19 15.78
N PRO A 121 -17.42 10.27 15.54
CA PRO A 121 -18.40 9.87 16.55
C PRO A 121 -18.25 8.39 16.94
N PRO A 122 -18.55 8.00 18.20
CA PRO A 122 -18.45 6.61 18.66
C PRO A 122 -19.19 5.61 17.77
N ALA A 123 -20.36 6.01 17.23
CA ALA A 123 -21.14 5.19 16.32
C ALA A 123 -20.40 4.79 15.03
N LYS A 124 -19.40 5.58 14.60
CA LYS A 124 -18.52 5.25 13.46
C LYS A 124 -17.19 4.64 13.91
N ALA A 125 -16.63 5.15 15.01
CA ALA A 125 -15.32 4.71 15.49
C ALA A 125 -15.32 3.27 16.03
N VAL A 126 -16.37 2.87 16.77
CA VAL A 126 -16.43 1.54 17.41
C VAL A 126 -16.45 0.42 16.36
N PRO A 127 -17.28 0.44 15.30
CA PRO A 127 -17.25 -0.58 14.26
C PRO A 127 -15.89 -0.73 13.57
N ILE A 128 -15.20 0.38 13.31
CA ILE A 128 -13.84 0.38 12.72
C ILE A 128 -12.86 -0.30 13.67
N PHE A 129 -12.89 0.09 14.95
CA PHE A 129 -11.96 -0.47 15.94
C PHE A 129 -12.20 -1.96 16.20
N VAL A 130 -13.46 -2.42 16.19
CA VAL A 130 -13.78 -3.85 16.30
C VAL A 130 -13.17 -4.64 15.14
N GLN A 131 -13.27 -4.14 13.90
CA GLN A 131 -12.69 -4.80 12.73
C GLN A 131 -11.16 -4.84 12.79
N ILE A 132 -10.53 -3.73 13.23
CA ILE A 132 -9.07 -3.65 13.44
C ILE A 132 -8.63 -4.64 14.52
N ALA A 133 -9.34 -4.69 15.65
CA ALA A 133 -9.02 -5.59 16.75
C ALA A 133 -9.16 -7.05 16.33
N ASP A 134 -10.15 -7.38 15.51
CA ASP A 134 -10.35 -8.74 14.99
C ASP A 134 -9.21 -9.15 14.02
N ALA A 135 -8.80 -8.24 13.13
CA ALA A 135 -7.63 -8.43 12.27
C ALA A 135 -6.35 -8.64 13.09
N ALA A 136 -6.10 -7.79 14.09
CA ALA A 136 -4.94 -7.90 14.97
C ALA A 136 -4.96 -9.23 15.75
N ARG A 137 -6.13 -9.66 16.25
CA ARG A 137 -6.31 -10.95 16.91
C ARG A 137 -5.96 -12.11 15.98
N ALA A 138 -6.40 -12.07 14.72
CA ALA A 138 -6.07 -13.09 13.73
C ALA A 138 -4.55 -13.17 13.48
N ALA A 139 -3.87 -12.03 13.38
CA ALA A 139 -2.41 -11.98 13.25
C ALA A 139 -1.68 -12.49 14.50
N HIS A 140 -2.11 -12.07 15.69
CA HIS A 140 -1.51 -12.49 16.95
C HIS A 140 -1.62 -14.01 17.19
N ARG A 141 -2.71 -14.65 16.75
CA ARG A 141 -2.86 -16.12 16.81
C ARG A 141 -1.80 -16.87 16.00
N LYS A 142 -1.17 -16.21 15.02
CA LYS A 142 -0.05 -16.76 14.24
C LYS A 142 1.32 -16.23 14.72
N GLY A 143 1.37 -15.57 15.88
CA GLY A 143 2.58 -14.98 16.43
C GLY A 143 3.09 -13.76 15.66
N ILE A 144 2.25 -13.15 14.82
CA ILE A 144 2.61 -12.01 13.97
C ILE A 144 2.13 -10.73 14.63
N LEU A 145 3.04 -9.78 14.86
CA LEU A 145 2.73 -8.43 15.31
C LEU A 145 2.82 -7.47 14.12
N HIS A 146 1.84 -6.59 13.95
CA HIS A 146 1.86 -5.58 12.87
C HIS A 146 3.02 -4.57 13.04
N ARG A 147 3.29 -4.15 14.28
CA ARG A 147 4.36 -3.20 14.69
C ARG A 147 4.25 -1.75 14.19
N ASP A 148 3.48 -1.50 13.13
CA ASP A 148 3.24 -0.13 12.61
C ASP A 148 1.72 0.13 12.40
N LEU A 149 0.89 -0.28 13.35
CA LEU A 149 -0.57 -0.12 13.22
C LEU A 149 -0.95 1.33 13.51
N LYS A 150 -1.40 2.04 12.48
CA LYS A 150 -1.73 3.48 12.51
C LYS A 150 -2.79 3.81 11.44
N PRO A 151 -3.48 4.96 11.53
CA PRO A 151 -4.56 5.32 10.59
C PRO A 151 -4.18 5.27 9.11
N GLU A 152 -2.94 5.56 8.76
CA GLU A 152 -2.41 5.52 7.39
C GLU A 152 -2.40 4.10 6.80
N ASN A 153 -2.38 3.07 7.66
CA ASN A 153 -2.35 1.65 7.28
C ASN A 153 -3.74 0.99 7.40
N ILE A 154 -4.81 1.76 7.59
CA ILE A 154 -6.18 1.26 7.68
C ILE A 154 -6.97 1.83 6.50
N MET A 155 -7.47 0.96 5.64
CA MET A 155 -8.31 1.34 4.50
C MET A 155 -9.79 1.19 4.87
N LEU A 156 -10.59 2.21 4.56
CA LEU A 156 -12.05 2.20 4.71
C LEU A 156 -12.66 2.03 3.32
N THR A 157 -13.52 1.01 3.17
CA THR A 157 -14.18 0.62 1.91
C THR A 157 -15.65 1.01 1.90
#